data_AF-A0A7U3ZRH1-F1
#
_entry.id   AF-A0A7U3ZRH1-F1
#
_cell.length_a   1.000
_cell.length_b   1.000
_cell.length_c   1.000
_cell.angle_alpha   90.00
_cell.angle_beta   90.00
_cell.angle_gamma   90.00
#
_symmetry.space_group_name_H-M   'P 1'
#
loop_
_entity.id
_entity.type
_entity.pdbx_description
1 polymer ?
#
loop_
_entity_poly.entity_id
_entity_poly.type
_entity_poly.pdbx_seq_one_letter_code
_entity_poly.pdbx_strand_id
1 'polypeptide(L)'
;MAVSEEFKNRLGKLSTKLVEEPATLPMQKVEPVQQVQKKSVEEPEEEITQFNVKIPATLMKKIKLKAVEQDINIKDMVAQILIDHFKNL
;
A
#
# COMPACT_ATOMS: atom_id res chain seq x y z
N MET A 1 14.35 63.40 22.51
CA MET A 1 13.67 62.76 21.37
C MET A 1 12.24 62.47 21.82
N ALA A 2 11.25 63.23 21.35
CA ALA A 2 9.86 62.99 21.72
C ALA A 2 9.40 61.69 21.06
N VAL A 3 9.10 60.66 21.86
CA VAL A 3 8.51 59.41 21.37
C VAL A 3 7.12 59.76 20.81
N SER A 4 6.92 59.63 19.50
CA SER A 4 5.64 59.93 18.87
C SER A 4 4.53 59.08 19.49
N GLU A 5 3.38 59.66 19.73
CA GLU A 5 2.23 58.96 20.32
C GLU A 5 1.78 57.78 19.45
N GLU A 6 1.99 57.88 18.13
CA GLU A 6 1.80 56.79 17.18
C GLU A 6 2.67 55.55 17.49
N PHE A 7 3.91 55.76 17.94
CA PHE A 7 4.81 54.65 18.30
C PHE A 7 4.33 53.94 19.56
N LYS A 8 3.88 54.68 20.58
CA LYS A 8 3.29 54.09 21.80
C LYS A 8 2.01 53.31 21.48
N ASN A 9 1.19 53.83 20.58
CA ASN A 9 -0.02 53.14 20.12
C ASN A 9 0.27 51.86 19.32
N ARG A 10 1.33 51.85 18.51
CA ARG A 10 1.78 50.62 17.81
C ARG A 10 2.34 49.59 18.78
N LEU A 11 3.10 50.02 19.79
CA LEU A 11 3.67 49.12 20.80
C LEU A 11 2.58 48.46 21.67
N GLY A 12 1.56 49.21 22.10
CA GLY A 12 0.42 48.66 22.83
C GLY A 12 -0.41 47.68 22.00
N LYS A 13 -0.57 47.93 20.69
CA LYS A 13 -1.24 46.99 19.78
C LYS A 13 -0.44 45.72 19.49
N LEU A 14 0.89 45.76 19.59
CA LEU A 14 1.74 44.58 19.42
C LEU A 14 1.66 43.67 20.65
N SER A 15 1.62 44.23 21.85
CA SER A 15 1.47 43.44 23.08
C SER A 15 0.12 42.74 23.17
N THR A 16 -0.97 43.35 22.68
CA THR A 16 -2.29 42.71 22.67
C THR A 16 -2.40 41.62 21.60
N LYS A 17 -1.83 41.84 20.41
CA LYS A 17 -1.83 40.83 19.33
C LYS A 17 -1.09 39.54 19.69
N LEU A 18 0.00 39.63 20.45
CA LEU A 18 0.74 38.44 20.90
C LEU A 18 -0.03 37.59 21.94
N VAL A 19 -0.99 38.18 22.64
CA VAL A 19 -1.80 37.51 23.67
C VAL A 19 -3.07 36.91 23.05
N GLU A 20 -3.66 37.59 22.06
CA GLU A 20 -4.94 37.22 21.46
C GLU A 20 -4.80 36.24 20.29
N GLU A 21 -3.68 36.24 19.56
CA GLU A 21 -3.46 35.35 18.42
C GLU A 21 -2.53 34.19 18.86
N PRO A 22 -3.06 33.02 19.28
CA PRO A 22 -2.23 31.85 19.47
C PRO A 22 -1.56 31.54 18.13
N ALA A 23 -0.23 31.47 18.13
CA ALA A 23 0.57 31.20 16.94
C ALA A 23 0.02 29.98 16.20
N THR A 24 -0.60 30.22 15.04
CA THR A 24 -1.09 29.15 14.18
C THR A 24 0.12 28.52 13.51
N LEU A 25 0.72 27.53 14.17
CA LEU A 25 1.66 26.64 13.51
C LEU A 25 0.95 26.04 12.29
N PRO A 26 1.62 25.88 11.13
CA PRO A 26 1.05 25.15 10.00
C PRO A 26 0.93 23.68 10.39
N MET A 27 -0.16 23.35 11.07
CA MET A 27 -0.43 22.00 11.51
C MET A 27 -0.90 21.24 10.28
N GLN A 28 -0.07 20.30 9.82
CA GLN A 28 -0.39 19.46 8.68
C GLN A 28 -1.65 18.65 9.03
N LYS A 29 -2.77 18.98 8.38
CA LYS A 29 -3.99 18.19 8.47
C LYS A 29 -3.73 16.89 7.71
N VAL A 30 -3.45 15.82 8.45
CA VAL A 30 -3.31 14.49 7.87
C VAL A 30 -4.70 13.87 7.83
N GLU A 31 -5.22 13.65 6.63
CA GLU A 31 -6.36 12.75 6.48
C GLU A 31 -5.84 11.32 6.76
N PRO A 32 -6.49 10.56 7.65
CA PRO A 32 -6.12 9.16 7.85
C PRO A 32 -6.29 8.46 6.51
N VAL A 33 -5.25 7.72 6.08
CA VAL A 33 -5.30 6.89 4.88
C VAL A 33 -6.58 6.06 4.99
N GLN A 34 -7.52 6.29 4.07
CA GLN A 34 -8.74 5.50 3.98
C GLN A 34 -8.30 4.05 4.08
N GLN A 35 -8.72 3.39 5.17
CA GLN A 35 -8.59 1.95 5.24
C GLN A 35 -9.28 1.46 3.99
N VAL A 36 -8.50 0.96 3.05
CA VAL A 36 -8.98 0.40 1.80
C VAL A 36 -10.05 -0.58 2.25
N GLN A 37 -11.31 -0.22 2.07
CA GLN A 37 -12.40 -1.14 2.31
C GLN A 37 -12.03 -2.32 1.44
N LYS A 38 -11.65 -3.42 2.08
CA LYS A 38 -11.44 -4.69 1.40
C LYS A 38 -12.79 -4.92 0.75
N LYS A 39 -12.89 -4.58 -0.54
CA LYS A 39 -14.04 -4.93 -1.36
C LYS A 39 -14.09 -6.43 -1.19
N SER A 40 -15.08 -6.88 -0.42
CA SER A 40 -15.57 -8.24 -0.40
C SER A 40 -16.07 -8.49 -1.82
N VAL A 41 -15.13 -8.81 -2.70
CA VAL A 41 -15.44 -9.52 -3.91
C VAL A 41 -15.56 -10.96 -3.43
N GLU A 42 -16.78 -11.37 -3.12
CA GLU A 42 -17.15 -12.78 -3.09
C GLU A 42 -17.03 -13.29 -4.53
N GLU A 43 -15.80 -13.51 -4.98
CA GLU A 43 -15.56 -14.53 -5.98
C GLU A 43 -15.68 -15.87 -5.25
N PRO A 44 -16.31 -16.90 -5.83
CA PRO A 44 -16.19 -18.25 -5.31
C PRO A 44 -14.72 -18.64 -5.53
N GLU A 45 -13.86 -18.26 -4.59
CA GLU A 45 -12.50 -18.76 -4.49
C GLU A 45 -12.67 -20.25 -4.20
N GLU A 46 -12.78 -21.05 -5.27
CA GLU A 46 -12.63 -22.50 -5.22
C GLU A 46 -11.50 -22.77 -4.25
N GLU A 47 -11.80 -23.39 -3.11
CA GLU A 47 -10.94 -23.53 -1.94
C GLU A 47 -9.46 -23.59 -2.34
N ILE A 48 -8.77 -22.43 -2.34
CA ILE A 48 -7.41 -22.35 -2.87
C ILE A 48 -6.50 -22.98 -1.83
N THR A 49 -6.44 -24.30 -1.86
CA THR A 49 -5.65 -25.10 -0.93
C THR A 49 -4.18 -25.00 -1.30
N GLN A 50 -3.36 -24.65 -0.31
CA GLN A 50 -1.91 -24.60 -0.50
C GLN A 50 -1.35 -26.01 -0.53
N PHE A 51 -0.94 -26.46 -1.72
CA PHE A 51 -0.30 -27.76 -1.90
C PHE A 51 1.23 -27.60 -1.99
N ASN A 52 1.94 -27.98 -0.92
CA ASN A 52 3.41 -27.92 -0.89
C ASN A 52 4.01 -29.26 -1.33
N VAL A 53 4.71 -29.27 -2.46
CA VAL A 53 5.31 -30.47 -3.05
C VAL A 53 6.82 -30.40 -3.12
N LYS A 54 7.47 -31.53 -2.83
CA LYS A 54 8.90 -31.72 -3.11
C LYS A 54 9.07 -32.22 -4.54
N ILE A 55 9.64 -31.36 -5.40
CA ILE A 55 9.92 -31.69 -6.80
C ILE A 55 11.43 -31.95 -6.96
N PRO A 56 11.84 -33.05 -7.63
CA PRO A 56 13.24 -33.28 -7.99
C PRO A 56 13.86 -32.11 -8.76
N ALA A 57 15.11 -31.76 -8.43
CA ALA A 57 15.78 -30.58 -9.00
C ALA A 57 15.89 -30.62 -10.54
N THR A 58 15.98 -31.82 -11.12
CA THR A 58 16.01 -32.02 -12.57
C THR A 58 14.71 -31.61 -13.27
N LEU A 59 13.56 -31.93 -12.65
CA LEU A 59 12.23 -31.55 -13.17
C LEU A 59 11.96 -30.06 -12.96
N MET A 60 12.37 -29.51 -11.82
CA MET A 60 12.25 -28.07 -11.55
C MET A 60 12.95 -27.22 -12.62
N LYS A 61 14.14 -27.63 -13.09
CA LYS A 61 14.85 -26.94 -14.18
C LYS A 61 14.05 -26.96 -15.50
N LYS A 62 13.47 -28.11 -15.86
CA LYS A 62 12.66 -28.26 -17.08
C LYS A 62 11.38 -27.42 -17.03
N ILE A 63 10.70 -27.40 -15.88
CA ILE A 63 9.50 -26.59 -15.66
C ILE A 63 9.85 -25.10 -15.78
N LYS A 64 10.97 -24.66 -15.19
CA LYS A 64 11.42 -23.26 -15.32
C LYS A 64 11.73 -22.87 -16.76
N LEU A 65 12.41 -23.74 -17.53
CA LEU A 65 12.68 -23.47 -18.94
C LEU A 65 11.38 -23.33 -19.74
N LYS A 66 10.43 -24.26 -19.57
CA LYS A 66 9.12 -24.17 -20.21
C LYS A 66 8.32 -22.95 -19.76
N ALA A 67 8.41 -22.56 -18.49
CA ALA A 67 7.73 -21.39 -17.96
C ALA A 67 8.23 -20.10 -18.62
N VAL A 68 9.54 -20.03 -18.91
CA VAL A 68 10.14 -18.92 -19.66
C VAL A 68 9.73 -18.96 -21.13
N GLU A 69 9.66 -20.14 -21.76
CA GLU A 69 9.24 -20.27 -23.17
C GLU A 69 7.78 -19.87 -23.41
N GLN A 70 6.91 -20.12 -22.43
CA GLN A 70 5.46 -19.91 -22.56
C GLN A 70 4.97 -18.63 -21.89
N ASP A 71 5.85 -17.90 -21.18
CA ASP A 71 5.49 -16.74 -20.33
C ASP A 71 4.38 -17.03 -19.30
N ILE A 72 4.33 -18.27 -18.80
CA ILE A 72 3.33 -18.74 -17.82
C ILE A 72 3.96 -18.86 -16.43
N ASN A 73 3.20 -18.55 -15.39
CA ASN A 73 3.64 -18.77 -14.01
C ASN A 73 3.84 -20.27 -13.72
N ILE A 74 4.88 -20.59 -12.96
CA ILE A 74 5.20 -21.96 -12.56
C ILE A 74 4.01 -22.63 -11.86
N LYS A 75 3.23 -21.86 -11.09
CA LYS A 75 2.02 -22.36 -10.40
C LYS A 75 0.97 -22.86 -11.38
N ASP A 76 0.64 -22.04 -12.37
CA ASP A 76 -0.40 -22.35 -13.36
C ASP A 76 0.01 -23.54 -14.23
N MET A 77 1.29 -23.61 -14.59
CA MET A 77 1.85 -24.76 -15.30
C MET A 77 1.73 -26.06 -14.51
N VAL A 78 2.01 -26.02 -13.20
CA VAL A 78 1.86 -27.20 -12.33
C VAL A 78 0.39 -27.59 -12.21
N ALA A 79 -0.52 -26.62 -12.06
CA ALA A 79 -1.96 -26.89 -12.04
C ALA A 79 -2.43 -27.54 -13.34
N GLN A 80 -2.00 -27.03 -14.51
CA GLN A 80 -2.32 -27.58 -15.82
C GLN A 80 -1.85 -29.04 -15.94
N ILE A 81 -0.61 -29.34 -15.53
CA ILE A 81 -0.05 -30.70 -15.56
C ILE A 81 -0.85 -31.63 -14.66
N LEU A 82 -1.26 -31.19 -13.47
CA LEU A 82 -2.07 -31.98 -12.56
C LEU A 82 -3.45 -32.26 -13.17
N ILE A 83 -4.09 -31.25 -13.74
CA ILE A 83 -5.39 -31.39 -14.43
C ILE A 83 -5.27 -32.40 -15.58
N ASP A 84 -4.25 -32.29 -16.41
CA ASP A 84 -4.04 -33.19 -17.54
C ASP A 84 -3.74 -34.62 -17.08
N HIS A 85 -3.01 -34.80 -15.97
CA HIS A 85 -2.78 -36.12 -15.39
C HIS A 85 -4.08 -36.77 -14.91
N PHE A 86 -4.97 -36.02 -14.26
CA PHE A 86 -6.27 -36.53 -13.81
C PHE A 86 -7.27 -36.74 -14.94
N LYS A 87 -7.17 -35.98 -16.04
CA LYS A 87 -8.00 -36.19 -17.25
C LYS A 87 -7.62 -37.43 -18.04
N ASN A 88 -6.35 -37.83 -17.99
CA ASN A 88 -5.83 -39.00 -18.69
C ASN A 88 -5.87 -40.29 -17.83
N LEU A 89 -6.54 -40.24 -16.67
CA LEU A 89 -6.82 -41.38 -15.81
C LEU A 89 -8.18 -42.00 -16.18
#